data_AF-A0A4R5J150-F1
#
_entry.id   AF-A0A4R5J150-F1
#
_cell.length_a   1.000
_cell.length_b   1.000
_cell.length_c   1.000
_cell.angle_alpha   90.00
_cell.angle_beta   90.00
_cell.angle_gamma   90.00
#
_symmetry.space_group_name_H-M   'P 1'
#
loop_
_entity.id
_entity.type
_entity.pdbx_description
1 polymer ?
#
loop_
_entity_poly.entity_id
_entity_poly.type
_entity_poly.pdbx_seq_one_letter_code
_entity_poly.pdbx_strand_id
1 'polypeptide(L)'
;MSKHNARARRPLARALLRAGSLAVLLACTVPAAQAQSGGVMPAALECGGPVEGLVWRRWDEGGFVFVQQQLIAERLVKQGDTYALYHLEVFFHNLLAMAQRCQRSARQAQLAGLVASTYAQLAPAPGDQPGRAWICRGGPECSHSIRLRNTEVLLNSTQFLAFASSLANGMSREVRTGAPNDFVEQTARIAREHLERWNTPAAQDALRKRIAARPEDVKNTSSELFLTDKELWQIAIYADLAGMLAARPRLAQAVGLNDGSIATMKAHLDLLLRLVAARTTVQALPDPEGKTGKGIRVADLDAGFWRLYDTNRYASYTGRDKPVVCKRDPARPELVTAQTQIPAERFAPVANIGWDISHARRLVHFFDAIERNRAAMVQVYGIDPASLPSQDTMAAFASQFSLRVWNQDRARPLFANYFSGANGWYRVNYDNGTGSCAEGYPPYGLSESFPTGGYATWPAMHALGVRLYDITQSSRKEDRDFVAAHYPGFARQPGDSGRMLAEMMFWPTLVRRGGAR
;
A
#
# COMPACT_ATOMS: atom_id res chain seq x y z
N MET A 1 59.38 28.75 -29.34
CA MET A 1 59.97 29.93 -30.01
C MET A 1 59.40 29.98 -31.42
N SER A 2 58.48 30.92 -31.70
CA SER A 2 58.70 32.11 -32.58
C SER A 2 58.71 31.72 -34.07
N LYS A 3 58.01 32.31 -35.04
CA LYS A 3 57.11 33.46 -35.19
C LYS A 3 56.60 33.41 -36.66
N HIS A 4 55.47 34.07 -36.93
CA HIS A 4 55.07 34.76 -38.19
C HIS A 4 54.84 33.95 -39.48
N ASN A 5 53.62 33.96 -40.03
CA ASN A 5 53.01 34.99 -40.91
C ASN A 5 53.71 35.17 -42.27
N ALA A 6 53.06 34.74 -43.35
CA ALA A 6 52.98 35.49 -44.61
C ALA A 6 51.88 34.93 -45.53
N ARG A 7 50.92 35.80 -45.87
CA ARG A 7 49.94 35.63 -46.96
C ARG A 7 50.61 35.90 -48.31
N ALA A 8 50.08 35.23 -49.33
CA ALA A 8 49.56 35.77 -50.60
C ALA A 8 50.11 35.07 -51.85
N ARG A 9 49.20 34.51 -52.66
CA ARG A 9 49.14 34.65 -54.12
C ARG A 9 47.92 33.90 -54.69
N ARG A 10 47.02 34.67 -55.34
CA ARG A 10 46.14 34.22 -56.45
C ARG A 10 47.03 33.89 -57.68
N PRO A 11 46.60 33.24 -58.80
CA PRO A 11 45.22 33.22 -59.34
C PRO A 11 44.79 31.97 -60.17
N LEU A 12 43.52 32.05 -60.63
CA LEU A 12 42.98 31.60 -61.94
C LEU A 12 42.91 30.10 -62.32
N ALA A 13 41.66 29.62 -62.31
CA ALA A 13 40.87 29.28 -63.51
C ALA A 13 40.48 27.80 -63.75
N ARG A 14 39.20 27.67 -64.15
CA ARG A 14 38.50 26.55 -64.80
C ARG A 14 38.25 25.33 -63.90
N ALA A 15 37.18 24.55 -64.03
CA ALA A 15 35.85 24.61 -64.62
C ALA A 15 35.29 23.18 -64.38
N LEU A 16 33.99 23.03 -64.09
CA LEU A 16 33.09 21.91 -64.47
C LEU A 16 32.17 21.40 -63.34
N LEU A 17 30.88 21.63 -63.58
CA LEU A 17 29.72 20.74 -63.38
C LEU A 17 29.68 19.83 -62.13
N ARG A 18 28.68 20.07 -61.26
CA ARG A 18 27.47 19.22 -61.14
C ARG A 18 26.51 19.74 -60.05
N ALA A 19 25.21 19.54 -60.34
CA ALA A 19 24.01 19.48 -59.48
C ALA A 19 24.22 19.71 -57.97
N GLY A 20 23.44 20.53 -57.26
CA GLY A 20 22.00 20.69 -57.33
C GLY A 20 21.45 20.44 -55.91
N SER A 21 20.54 21.31 -55.48
CA SER A 21 19.63 21.17 -54.33
C SER A 21 20.07 21.76 -52.97
N LEU A 22 19.51 22.95 -52.74
CA LEU A 22 19.14 23.59 -51.48
C LEU A 22 18.93 22.62 -50.30
N ALA A 23 19.70 22.83 -49.22
CA ALA A 23 19.36 22.34 -47.89
C ALA A 23 18.70 23.50 -47.11
N VAL A 24 17.42 23.31 -46.78
CA VAL A 24 16.64 24.17 -45.90
C VAL A 24 17.13 23.98 -44.47
N LEU A 25 17.56 25.08 -43.84
CA LEU A 25 17.83 25.18 -42.40
C LEU A 25 16.50 25.15 -41.64
N LEU A 26 16.15 23.98 -41.10
CA LEU A 26 15.14 23.87 -40.03
C LEU A 26 15.86 23.84 -38.69
N ALA A 27 15.75 24.95 -37.96
CA ALA A 27 16.15 25.06 -36.57
C ALA A 27 15.18 24.25 -35.70
N CYS A 28 15.59 23.04 -35.31
CA CYS A 28 14.98 22.32 -34.19
C CYS A 28 15.74 22.68 -32.91
N THR A 29 15.24 23.65 -32.15
CA THR A 29 15.61 23.83 -30.74
C THR A 29 14.93 22.75 -29.91
N VAL A 30 15.60 21.60 -29.76
CA VAL A 30 15.29 20.64 -28.69
C VAL A 30 16.04 21.10 -27.44
N PRO A 31 15.39 21.25 -26.27
CA PRO A 31 16.09 21.64 -25.06
C PRO A 31 17.03 20.51 -24.63
N ALA A 32 18.33 20.80 -24.67
CA ALA A 32 19.38 20.01 -24.07
C ALA A 32 19.26 20.07 -22.53
N ALA A 33 18.34 19.28 -21.96
CA ALA A 33 18.19 19.10 -20.51
C ALA A 33 17.93 17.64 -20.11
N GLN A 34 18.14 16.67 -21.01
CA GLN A 34 17.91 15.24 -20.75
C GLN A 34 19.18 14.36 -20.79
N ALA A 35 20.38 14.95 -20.90
CA ALA A 35 21.61 14.20 -21.14
C ALA A 35 22.52 13.97 -19.90
N GLN A 36 22.08 14.24 -18.67
CA GLN A 36 22.92 14.05 -17.47
C GLN A 36 22.29 13.32 -16.28
N SER A 37 21.06 12.82 -16.39
CA SER A 37 20.54 11.84 -15.43
C SER A 37 20.44 10.50 -16.13
N GLY A 38 21.34 9.56 -15.81
CA GLY A 38 21.25 8.15 -16.21
C GLY A 38 20.05 7.45 -15.55
N GLY A 39 18.85 8.01 -15.69
CA GLY A 39 17.61 7.47 -15.16
C GLY A 39 17.19 6.22 -15.91
N VAL A 40 16.39 5.39 -15.26
CA VAL A 40 15.88 4.14 -15.84
C VAL A 40 15.09 4.42 -17.12
N MET A 41 15.49 3.77 -18.22
CA MET A 41 14.79 3.86 -19.50
C MET A 41 13.34 3.34 -19.35
N PRO A 42 12.32 3.96 -19.97
CA PRO A 42 10.92 3.51 -19.83
C PRO A 42 10.71 2.01 -20.11
N ALA A 43 11.40 1.45 -21.12
CA ALA A 43 11.33 0.03 -21.46
C ALA A 43 11.81 -0.91 -20.34
N ALA A 44 12.67 -0.43 -19.43
CA ALA A 44 13.12 -1.23 -18.29
C ALA A 44 12.03 -1.44 -17.23
N LEU A 45 11.02 -0.56 -17.23
CA LEU A 45 9.88 -0.57 -16.32
C LEU A 45 8.64 -1.26 -16.93
N GLU A 46 8.73 -1.81 -18.14
CA GLU A 46 7.60 -2.52 -18.74
C GLU A 46 7.53 -3.98 -18.25
N CYS A 47 6.35 -4.59 -18.33
CA CYS A 47 6.22 -6.04 -18.20
C CYS A 47 7.13 -6.73 -19.22
N GLY A 48 8.01 -7.61 -18.76
CA GLY A 48 9.08 -8.28 -19.51
C GLY A 48 10.42 -7.54 -19.44
N GLY A 49 10.44 -6.33 -18.87
CA GLY A 49 11.63 -5.50 -18.75
C GLY A 49 12.56 -5.91 -17.60
N PRO A 50 13.81 -5.37 -17.61
CA PRO A 50 14.82 -5.60 -16.58
C PRO A 50 14.34 -5.49 -15.12
N VAL A 51 13.48 -4.51 -14.77
CA VAL A 51 13.04 -4.34 -13.38
C VAL A 51 12.11 -5.48 -12.94
N GLU A 52 11.21 -5.95 -13.81
CA GLU A 52 10.41 -7.14 -13.51
C GLU A 52 11.32 -8.38 -13.33
N GLY A 53 12.35 -8.52 -14.16
CA GLY A 53 13.34 -9.60 -14.04
C GLY A 53 14.08 -9.58 -12.70
N LEU A 54 14.44 -8.39 -12.20
CA LEU A 54 15.05 -8.24 -10.88
C LEU A 54 14.09 -8.62 -9.76
N VAL A 55 12.82 -8.23 -9.84
CA VAL A 55 11.79 -8.64 -8.87
C VAL A 55 11.69 -10.16 -8.79
N TRP A 56 11.56 -10.85 -9.92
CA TRP A 56 11.42 -12.30 -9.92
C TRP A 56 12.69 -13.01 -9.46
N ARG A 57 13.88 -12.45 -9.74
CA ARG A 57 15.13 -12.96 -9.18
C ARG A 57 15.12 -12.89 -7.64
N ARG A 58 14.69 -11.76 -7.05
CA ARG A 58 14.56 -11.64 -5.58
C ARG A 58 13.58 -12.63 -4.98
N TRP A 59 12.46 -12.85 -5.67
CA TRP A 59 11.49 -13.87 -5.29
C TRP A 59 12.12 -15.26 -5.28
N ASP A 60 12.84 -15.64 -6.33
CA ASP A 60 13.45 -16.96 -6.47
C ASP A 60 14.63 -17.18 -5.51
N GLU A 61 15.46 -16.16 -5.29
CA GLU A 61 16.65 -16.24 -4.42
C GLU A 61 16.32 -16.27 -2.92
N GLY A 62 15.19 -15.69 -2.51
CA GLY A 62 14.85 -15.61 -1.08
C GLY A 62 13.40 -15.34 -0.73
N GLY A 63 12.64 -14.62 -1.56
CA GLY A 63 11.25 -14.27 -1.26
C GLY A 63 10.35 -15.50 -1.05
N PHE A 64 10.43 -16.49 -1.95
CA PHE A 64 9.66 -17.73 -1.86
C PHE A 64 9.99 -18.49 -0.56
N VAL A 65 11.29 -18.68 -0.29
CA VAL A 65 11.77 -19.39 0.91
C VAL A 65 11.37 -18.66 2.18
N PHE A 66 11.42 -17.33 2.19
CA PHE A 66 10.98 -16.52 3.32
C PHE A 66 9.50 -16.75 3.65
N VAL A 67 8.61 -16.72 2.64
CA VAL A 67 7.19 -17.01 2.86
C VAL A 67 7.00 -18.44 3.36
N GLN A 68 7.57 -19.42 2.66
CA GLN A 68 7.36 -20.83 2.96
C GLN A 68 7.89 -21.21 4.35
N GLN A 69 9.14 -20.85 4.65
CA GLN A 69 9.83 -21.33 5.84
C GLN A 69 9.62 -20.39 7.04
N GLN A 70 9.76 -19.08 6.85
CA GLN A 70 9.71 -18.16 8.00
C GLN A 70 8.27 -17.77 8.36
N LEU A 71 7.46 -17.36 7.38
CA LEU A 71 6.09 -16.95 7.67
C LEU A 71 5.18 -18.16 7.91
N ILE A 72 5.16 -19.13 7.01
CA ILE A 72 4.21 -20.24 7.08
C ILE A 72 4.70 -21.32 8.05
N ALA A 73 5.81 -21.99 7.77
CA ALA A 73 6.22 -23.16 8.55
C ALA A 73 6.59 -22.79 10.01
N GLU A 74 7.46 -21.79 10.20
CA GLU A 74 7.92 -21.43 11.54
C GLU A 74 6.88 -20.61 12.31
N ARG A 75 6.42 -19.47 11.79
CA ARG A 75 5.52 -18.60 12.55
C ARG A 75 4.08 -19.11 12.60
N LEU A 76 3.43 -19.30 11.44
CA LEU A 76 2.01 -19.67 11.43
C LEU A 76 1.78 -21.09 11.97
N VAL A 77 2.49 -22.09 11.43
CA VAL A 77 2.24 -23.51 11.74
C VAL A 77 2.83 -23.89 13.10
N LYS A 78 4.14 -23.68 13.30
CA LYS A 78 4.83 -24.15 14.51
C LYS A 78 4.55 -23.26 15.73
N GLN A 79 4.57 -21.93 15.57
CA GLN A 79 4.33 -21.01 16.70
C GLN A 79 2.84 -20.66 16.89
N GLY A 80 2.00 -20.83 15.88
CA GLY A 80 0.60 -20.43 15.93
C GLY A 80 0.38 -18.92 15.82
N ASP A 81 1.35 -18.23 15.21
CA ASP A 81 1.38 -16.78 15.09
C ASP A 81 0.69 -16.30 13.81
N THR A 82 -0.54 -15.79 13.99
CA THR A 82 -1.33 -15.27 12.86
C THR A 82 -0.80 -13.95 12.28
N TYR A 83 0.13 -13.24 12.94
CA TYR A 83 0.77 -12.07 12.33
C TYR A 83 1.64 -12.42 11.13
N ALA A 84 2.03 -13.70 10.97
CA ALA A 84 2.61 -14.17 9.73
C ALA A 84 1.73 -13.90 8.50
N LEU A 85 0.41 -14.02 8.65
CA LEU A 85 -0.57 -13.76 7.58
C LEU A 85 -0.66 -12.27 7.26
N TYR A 86 -0.65 -11.42 8.29
CA TYR A 86 -0.54 -9.96 8.15
C TYR A 86 0.72 -9.59 7.36
N HIS A 87 1.88 -10.12 7.76
CA HIS A 87 3.16 -9.85 7.11
C HIS A 87 3.21 -10.37 5.66
N LEU A 88 2.59 -11.51 5.37
CA LEU A 88 2.52 -12.03 4.01
C LEU A 88 1.84 -11.03 3.08
N GLU A 89 0.69 -10.49 3.46
CA GLU A 89 0.06 -9.44 2.65
C GLU A 89 0.97 -8.21 2.55
N VAL A 90 1.47 -7.71 3.68
CA VAL A 90 2.27 -6.47 3.72
C VAL A 90 3.43 -6.54 2.72
N PHE A 91 4.15 -7.66 2.70
CA PHE A 91 5.37 -7.80 1.91
C PHE A 91 5.11 -8.14 0.44
N PHE A 92 4.01 -8.83 0.12
CA PHE A 92 3.84 -9.47 -1.18
C PHE A 92 2.62 -9.01 -1.99
N HIS A 93 1.76 -8.12 -1.47
CA HIS A 93 0.61 -7.63 -2.24
C HIS A 93 1.02 -6.90 -3.52
N ASN A 94 2.05 -6.03 -3.47
CA ASN A 94 2.55 -5.36 -4.67
C ASN A 94 3.15 -6.34 -5.69
N LEU A 95 3.78 -7.42 -5.22
CA LEU A 95 4.27 -8.51 -6.07
C LEU A 95 3.10 -9.22 -6.78
N LEU A 96 2.03 -9.54 -6.06
CA LEU A 96 0.81 -10.11 -6.62
C LEU A 96 0.18 -9.18 -7.66
N ALA A 97 0.02 -7.90 -7.33
CA ALA A 97 -0.56 -6.91 -8.24
C ALA A 97 0.26 -6.78 -9.55
N MET A 98 1.60 -6.84 -9.46
CA MET A 98 2.46 -6.90 -10.65
C MET A 98 2.28 -8.19 -11.43
N ALA A 99 2.22 -9.35 -10.76
CA ALA A 99 2.00 -10.64 -11.41
C ALA A 99 0.68 -10.67 -12.20
N GLN A 100 -0.40 -10.11 -11.64
CA GLN A 100 -1.70 -9.97 -12.30
C GLN A 100 -1.60 -8.99 -13.48
N ARG A 101 -1.03 -7.79 -13.27
CA ARG A 101 -0.87 -6.77 -14.31
C ARG A 101 -0.04 -7.25 -15.51
N CYS A 102 0.99 -8.06 -15.26
CA CYS A 102 1.85 -8.66 -16.27
C CYS A 102 1.44 -10.08 -16.70
N GLN A 103 0.27 -10.56 -16.27
CA GLN A 103 -0.31 -11.85 -16.65
C GLN A 103 0.65 -13.04 -16.42
N ARG A 104 1.33 -13.06 -15.27
CA ARG A 104 2.27 -14.12 -14.87
C ARG A 104 1.53 -15.25 -14.15
N SER A 105 0.71 -16.00 -14.88
CA SER A 105 -0.12 -17.10 -14.35
C SER A 105 0.69 -18.13 -13.54
N ALA A 106 1.88 -18.52 -14.01
CA ALA A 106 2.77 -19.44 -13.29
C ALA A 106 3.21 -18.90 -11.91
N ARG A 107 3.47 -17.58 -11.80
CA ARG A 107 3.83 -16.94 -10.53
C ARG A 107 2.63 -16.80 -9.60
N GLN A 108 1.46 -16.51 -10.15
CA GLN A 108 0.21 -16.54 -9.39
C GLN A 108 -0.07 -17.96 -8.85
N ALA A 109 0.16 -19.01 -9.63
CA ALA A 109 0.01 -20.40 -9.17
C ALA A 109 0.99 -20.76 -8.03
N GLN A 110 2.25 -20.28 -8.09
CA GLN A 110 3.21 -20.45 -6.99
C GLN A 110 2.71 -19.78 -5.70
N LEU A 111 2.24 -18.54 -5.79
CA LEU A 111 1.65 -17.83 -4.65
C LEU A 111 0.40 -18.56 -4.13
N ALA A 112 -0.41 -19.11 -5.01
CA ALA A 112 -1.63 -19.83 -4.63
C ALA A 112 -1.32 -21.11 -3.86
N GLY A 113 -0.25 -21.83 -4.23
CA GLY A 113 0.24 -22.96 -3.45
C GLY A 113 0.64 -22.57 -2.02
N LEU A 114 1.33 -21.44 -1.86
CA LEU A 114 1.70 -20.91 -0.54
C LEU A 114 0.45 -20.50 0.26
N VAL A 115 -0.47 -19.75 -0.34
CA VAL A 115 -1.73 -19.32 0.32
C VAL A 115 -2.57 -20.54 0.71
N ALA A 116 -2.78 -21.50 -0.19
CA ALA A 116 -3.55 -22.71 0.06
C ALA A 116 -3.00 -23.52 1.24
N SER A 117 -1.67 -23.56 1.40
CA SER A 117 -1.05 -24.27 2.54
C SER A 117 -1.44 -23.68 3.91
N THR A 118 -1.82 -22.39 3.95
CA THR A 118 -2.31 -21.74 5.19
C THR A 118 -3.73 -22.14 5.57
N TYR A 119 -4.52 -22.67 4.63
CA TYR A 119 -5.92 -23.04 4.88
C TYR A 119 -6.06 -24.24 5.80
N ALA A 120 -5.02 -25.09 5.88
CA ALA A 120 -4.93 -26.16 6.86
C ALA A 120 -4.87 -25.67 8.31
N GLN A 121 -4.56 -24.38 8.53
CA GLN A 121 -4.48 -23.75 9.86
C GLN A 121 -5.79 -23.05 10.27
N LEU A 122 -6.83 -23.14 9.45
CA LEU A 122 -8.17 -22.69 9.81
C LEU A 122 -8.76 -23.64 10.86
N ALA A 123 -9.29 -23.08 11.95
CA ALA A 123 -9.98 -23.81 13.01
C ALA A 123 -11.41 -23.29 13.16
N PRO A 124 -12.31 -24.00 13.86
CA PRO A 124 -13.63 -23.47 14.20
C PRO A 124 -13.52 -22.08 14.84
N ALA A 125 -14.37 -21.15 14.40
CA ALA A 125 -14.38 -19.81 14.96
C ALA A 125 -14.79 -19.84 16.45
N PRO A 126 -14.22 -18.97 17.30
CA PRO A 126 -14.51 -18.96 18.74
C PRO A 126 -15.92 -18.42 19.03
N GLY A 127 -16.52 -18.88 20.14
CA GLY A 127 -17.77 -18.32 20.67
C GLY A 127 -19.03 -18.68 19.87
N ASP A 128 -19.19 -19.95 19.50
CA ASP A 128 -20.30 -20.51 18.71
C ASP A 128 -20.56 -19.77 17.38
N GLN A 129 -19.56 -19.05 16.88
CA GLN A 129 -19.62 -18.36 15.60
C GLN A 129 -19.49 -19.36 14.44
N PRO A 130 -20.21 -19.16 13.32
CA PRO A 130 -20.14 -20.05 12.19
C PRO A 130 -18.80 -19.99 11.45
N GLY A 131 -18.49 -21.09 10.75
CA GLY A 131 -17.35 -21.19 9.85
C GLY A 131 -16.01 -21.32 10.57
N ARG A 132 -14.94 -21.16 9.79
CA ARG A 132 -13.58 -21.26 10.29
C ARG A 132 -12.86 -19.92 10.29
N ALA A 133 -11.80 -19.82 11.07
CA ALA A 133 -10.94 -18.65 11.18
C ALA A 133 -9.49 -19.05 11.48
N TRP A 134 -8.55 -18.15 11.17
CA TRP A 134 -7.18 -18.27 11.68
C TRP A 134 -7.15 -17.80 13.12
N ILE A 135 -6.89 -18.73 14.03
CA ILE A 135 -6.88 -18.47 15.48
C ILE A 135 -5.45 -18.27 15.94
N CYS A 136 -5.23 -17.16 16.64
CA CYS A 136 -3.97 -16.84 17.27
C CYS A 136 -3.68 -17.81 18.42
N ARG A 137 -2.69 -18.70 18.28
CA ARG A 137 -2.38 -19.76 19.28
C ARG A 137 -1.10 -19.51 20.07
N GLY A 138 -0.16 -18.75 19.52
CA GLY A 138 1.11 -18.44 20.15
C GLY A 138 2.01 -17.57 19.28
N GLY A 139 3.20 -17.27 19.78
CA GLY A 139 4.13 -16.31 19.17
C GLY A 139 4.24 -15.00 19.96
N PRO A 140 5.18 -14.12 19.58
CA PRO A 140 5.47 -12.88 20.31
C PRO A 140 4.25 -11.94 20.36
N GLU A 141 3.55 -11.82 19.24
CA GLU A 141 2.39 -10.95 19.04
C GLU A 141 1.06 -11.67 19.28
N CYS A 142 1.11 -12.92 19.73
CA CYS A 142 -0.04 -13.79 19.93
C CYS A 142 -0.05 -14.35 21.37
N SER A 143 0.04 -13.45 22.34
CA SER A 143 0.25 -13.77 23.76
C SER A 143 -0.99 -13.50 24.64
N HIS A 144 -0.93 -13.98 25.89
CA HIS A 144 -1.95 -13.70 26.89
C HIS A 144 -1.92 -12.24 27.38
N SER A 145 -0.75 -11.60 27.42
CA SER A 145 -0.59 -10.23 27.94
C SER A 145 -1.39 -9.21 27.12
N ILE A 146 -1.52 -9.46 25.82
CA ILE A 146 -2.28 -8.65 24.86
C ILE A 146 -3.69 -9.18 24.59
N ARG A 147 -4.13 -10.23 25.30
CA ARG A 147 -5.47 -10.84 25.20
C ARG A 147 -5.86 -11.31 23.78
N LEU A 148 -4.90 -11.68 22.94
CA LEU A 148 -5.16 -12.18 21.58
C LEU A 148 -5.18 -13.70 21.48
N ARG A 149 -4.63 -14.42 22.46
CA ARG A 149 -4.59 -15.89 22.41
C ARG A 149 -6.00 -16.49 22.38
N ASN A 150 -6.18 -17.49 21.52
CA ASN A 150 -7.44 -18.18 21.24
C ASN A 150 -8.52 -17.30 20.61
N THR A 151 -8.14 -16.17 20.02
CA THR A 151 -9.05 -15.29 19.27
C THR A 151 -8.66 -15.21 17.80
N GLU A 152 -9.61 -14.85 16.96
CA GLU A 152 -9.31 -14.37 15.61
C GLU A 152 -8.79 -12.93 15.70
N VAL A 153 -7.55 -12.68 15.28
CA VAL A 153 -7.03 -11.31 15.15
C VAL A 153 -7.58 -10.73 13.86
N LEU A 154 -8.71 -10.02 13.96
CA LEU A 154 -9.50 -9.56 12.81
C LEU A 154 -8.69 -8.84 11.73
N LEU A 155 -7.72 -8.00 12.11
CA LEU A 155 -6.85 -7.31 11.14
C LEU A 155 -5.99 -8.29 10.33
N ASN A 156 -5.42 -9.31 10.98
CA ASN A 156 -4.60 -10.32 10.32
C ASN A 156 -5.44 -11.12 9.32
N SER A 157 -6.64 -11.55 9.74
CA SER A 157 -7.56 -12.29 8.86
C SER A 157 -8.05 -11.46 7.68
N THR A 158 -8.55 -10.25 7.92
CA THR A 158 -9.10 -9.39 6.85
C THR A 158 -8.04 -9.05 5.80
N GLN A 159 -6.85 -8.65 6.25
CA GLN A 159 -5.77 -8.26 5.36
C GLN A 159 -5.26 -9.44 4.52
N PHE A 160 -4.99 -10.59 5.16
CA PHE A 160 -4.57 -11.79 4.43
C PHE A 160 -5.66 -12.33 3.50
N LEU A 161 -6.92 -12.32 3.93
CA LEU A 161 -8.02 -12.81 3.10
C LEU A 161 -8.27 -11.89 1.90
N ALA A 162 -8.01 -10.58 2.00
CA ALA A 162 -8.02 -9.68 0.85
C ALA A 162 -6.94 -10.06 -0.17
N PHE A 163 -5.71 -10.35 0.29
CA PHE A 163 -4.65 -10.86 -0.58
C PHE A 163 -5.03 -12.18 -1.27
N ALA A 164 -5.53 -13.15 -0.49
CA ALA A 164 -5.94 -14.45 -1.00
C ALA A 164 -7.10 -14.32 -2.01
N SER A 165 -8.08 -13.48 -1.72
CA SER A 165 -9.24 -13.23 -2.59
C SER A 165 -8.83 -12.55 -3.90
N SER A 166 -7.92 -11.56 -3.85
CA SER A 166 -7.36 -10.94 -5.04
C SER A 166 -6.65 -11.97 -5.93
N LEU A 167 -5.83 -12.83 -5.34
CA LEU A 167 -5.14 -13.90 -6.07
C LEU A 167 -6.13 -14.90 -6.69
N ALA A 168 -7.11 -15.37 -5.93
CA ALA A 168 -8.14 -16.28 -6.42
C ALA A 168 -9.01 -15.64 -7.52
N ASN A 169 -9.33 -14.36 -7.42
CA ASN A 169 -10.02 -13.61 -8.45
C ASN A 169 -9.20 -13.51 -9.75
N GLY A 170 -7.89 -13.22 -9.65
CA GLY A 170 -6.99 -13.26 -10.80
C GLY A 170 -6.97 -14.63 -11.50
N MET A 171 -6.98 -15.71 -10.71
CA MET A 171 -6.96 -17.09 -11.21
C MET A 171 -8.34 -17.62 -11.64
N SER A 172 -9.43 -16.93 -11.30
CA SER A 172 -10.79 -17.38 -11.56
C SER A 172 -11.08 -17.60 -13.05
N ARG A 173 -10.37 -16.87 -13.92
CA ARG A 173 -10.48 -16.93 -15.39
C ARG A 173 -9.59 -17.99 -16.04
N GLU A 174 -8.58 -18.48 -15.33
CA GLU A 174 -7.52 -19.32 -15.90
C GLU A 174 -7.61 -20.79 -15.45
N VAL A 175 -8.08 -21.05 -14.23
CA VAL A 175 -8.07 -22.41 -13.66
C VAL A 175 -9.30 -23.22 -14.10
N ARG A 176 -9.07 -24.49 -14.48
CA ARG A 176 -10.13 -25.46 -14.81
C ARG A 176 -11.03 -25.71 -13.60
N THR A 177 -12.33 -25.54 -13.78
CA THR A 177 -13.37 -25.79 -12.76
C THR A 177 -13.44 -27.27 -12.39
N GLY A 178 -13.59 -27.59 -11.10
CA GLY A 178 -13.95 -28.94 -10.63
C GLY A 178 -12.79 -29.88 -10.29
N ALA A 179 -11.56 -29.36 -10.16
CA ALA A 179 -10.46 -30.14 -9.60
C ALA A 179 -10.63 -30.31 -8.06
N PRO A 180 -10.32 -31.49 -7.49
CA PRO A 180 -10.11 -31.61 -6.05
C PRO A 180 -9.08 -30.58 -5.61
N ASN A 181 -9.38 -29.82 -4.55
CA ASN A 181 -8.57 -28.69 -4.09
C ASN A 181 -8.54 -27.47 -5.04
N ASP A 182 -9.66 -27.16 -5.72
CA ASP A 182 -9.81 -25.90 -6.46
C ASP A 182 -9.59 -24.70 -5.51
N PHE A 183 -8.42 -24.06 -5.67
CA PHE A 183 -8.00 -22.92 -4.87
C PHE A 183 -9.02 -21.78 -4.89
N VAL A 184 -9.67 -21.52 -6.04
CA VAL A 184 -10.65 -20.44 -6.17
C VAL A 184 -11.92 -20.78 -5.39
N GLU A 185 -12.39 -22.02 -5.48
CA GLU A 185 -13.56 -22.46 -4.70
C GLU A 185 -13.29 -22.42 -3.20
N GLN A 186 -12.13 -22.92 -2.76
CA GLN A 186 -11.74 -22.89 -1.35
C GLN A 186 -11.64 -21.46 -0.83
N THR A 187 -11.00 -20.56 -1.58
CA THR A 187 -10.86 -19.16 -1.20
C THR A 187 -12.21 -18.46 -1.13
N ALA A 188 -13.09 -18.67 -2.12
CA ALA A 188 -14.44 -18.11 -2.11
C ALA A 188 -15.28 -18.62 -0.93
N ARG A 189 -15.15 -19.90 -0.56
CA ARG A 189 -15.80 -20.48 0.62
C ARG A 189 -15.30 -19.83 1.92
N ILE A 190 -13.99 -19.64 2.06
CA ILE A 190 -13.37 -19.00 3.23
C ILE A 190 -13.78 -17.52 3.30
N ALA A 191 -13.76 -16.80 2.17
CA ALA A 191 -14.24 -15.42 2.07
C ALA A 191 -15.69 -15.30 2.54
N ARG A 192 -16.57 -16.18 2.08
CA ARG A 192 -17.98 -16.24 2.52
C ARG A 192 -18.08 -16.47 4.04
N GLU A 193 -17.41 -17.50 4.57
CA GLU A 193 -17.44 -17.84 6.00
C GLU A 193 -17.05 -16.64 6.88
N HIS A 194 -15.98 -15.92 6.49
CA HIS A 194 -15.51 -14.74 7.22
C HIS A 194 -16.47 -13.55 7.09
N LEU A 195 -16.94 -13.24 5.87
CA LEU A 195 -17.86 -12.13 5.64
C LEU A 195 -19.21 -12.31 6.35
N GLU A 196 -19.72 -13.55 6.41
CA GLU A 196 -20.91 -13.87 7.19
C GLU A 196 -20.68 -13.63 8.69
N ARG A 197 -19.55 -14.11 9.24
CA ARG A 197 -19.21 -13.93 10.65
C ARG A 197 -18.99 -12.48 11.05
N TRP A 198 -18.43 -11.65 10.16
CA TRP A 198 -18.20 -10.23 10.44
C TRP A 198 -19.45 -9.37 10.27
N ASN A 199 -20.54 -9.94 9.71
CA ASN A 199 -21.79 -9.26 9.45
C ASN A 199 -22.87 -9.57 10.51
N THR A 200 -22.54 -9.46 11.79
CA THR A 200 -23.53 -9.63 12.86
C THR A 200 -24.43 -8.38 12.98
N PRO A 201 -25.64 -8.49 13.55
CA PRO A 201 -26.48 -7.33 13.83
C PRO A 201 -25.73 -6.25 14.63
N ALA A 202 -24.96 -6.66 15.65
CA ALA A 202 -24.14 -5.75 16.45
C ALA A 202 -23.07 -5.03 15.61
N ALA A 203 -22.42 -5.73 14.68
CA ALA A 203 -21.45 -5.12 13.76
C ALA A 203 -22.13 -4.10 12.83
N GLN A 204 -23.32 -4.40 12.31
CA GLN A 204 -24.09 -3.45 11.50
C GLN A 204 -24.53 -2.23 12.30
N ASP A 205 -24.96 -2.39 13.55
CA ASP A 205 -25.33 -1.28 14.42
C ASP A 205 -24.11 -0.39 14.75
N ALA A 206 -22.95 -1.00 14.99
CA ALA A 206 -21.70 -0.26 15.14
C ALA A 206 -21.33 0.52 13.87
N LEU A 207 -21.51 -0.05 12.68
CA LEU A 207 -21.32 0.67 11.41
C LEU A 207 -22.30 1.83 11.26
N ARG A 208 -23.60 1.64 11.56
CA ARG A 208 -24.60 2.72 11.52
C ARG A 208 -24.25 3.87 12.47
N LYS A 209 -23.83 3.55 13.70
CA LYS A 209 -23.34 4.54 14.67
C LYS A 209 -22.13 5.31 14.13
N ARG A 210 -21.15 4.60 13.56
CA ARG A 210 -19.95 5.22 12.97
C ARG A 210 -20.32 6.12 11.79
N ILE A 211 -21.18 5.67 10.87
CA ILE A 211 -21.66 6.48 9.73
C ILE A 211 -22.28 7.81 10.18
N ALA A 212 -23.05 7.81 11.27
CA ALA A 212 -23.71 9.00 11.78
C ALA A 212 -22.78 9.94 12.59
N ALA A 213 -21.68 9.41 13.13
CA ALA A 213 -20.78 10.16 13.99
C ALA A 213 -20.01 11.25 13.23
N ARG A 214 -19.63 12.30 13.95
CA ARG A 214 -18.79 13.41 13.50
C ARG A 214 -17.49 13.47 14.32
N PRO A 215 -16.45 14.18 13.86
CA PRO A 215 -15.21 14.30 14.63
C PRO A 215 -15.46 14.74 16.08
N GLU A 216 -16.38 15.67 16.30
CA GLU A 216 -16.68 16.21 17.64
C GLU A 216 -17.20 15.15 18.62
N ASP A 217 -17.75 14.04 18.14
CA ASP A 217 -18.25 12.95 18.98
C ASP A 217 -17.13 12.11 19.61
N VAL A 218 -15.92 12.19 19.06
CA VAL A 218 -14.73 11.58 19.68
C VAL A 218 -14.33 12.43 20.89
N LYS A 219 -14.46 11.89 22.10
CA LYS A 219 -14.19 12.60 23.37
C LYS A 219 -12.94 12.13 24.11
N ASN A 220 -12.33 11.05 23.66
CA ASN A 220 -11.21 10.40 24.33
C ASN A 220 -10.29 9.72 23.31
N THR A 221 -9.40 8.86 23.80
CA THR A 221 -8.39 8.14 23.01
C THR A 221 -8.92 6.85 22.39
N SER A 222 -10.22 6.55 22.53
CA SER A 222 -10.86 5.36 21.96
C SER A 222 -10.95 5.44 20.43
N SER A 223 -10.76 4.29 19.78
CA SER A 223 -10.90 4.13 18.33
C SER A 223 -12.29 3.65 17.89
N GLU A 224 -13.27 3.59 18.79
CA GLU A 224 -14.62 3.07 18.53
C GLU A 224 -15.33 3.73 17.32
N LEU A 225 -15.08 5.02 17.09
CA LEU A 225 -15.74 5.79 16.03
C LEU A 225 -14.94 5.93 14.73
N PHE A 226 -13.69 5.44 14.70
CA PHE A 226 -12.79 5.62 13.55
C PHE A 226 -13.26 4.80 12.37
N LEU A 227 -12.84 5.12 11.16
CA LEU A 227 -12.71 4.17 10.06
C LEU A 227 -11.33 3.51 10.15
N THR A 228 -11.24 2.19 10.01
CA THR A 228 -9.98 1.43 10.17
C THR A 228 -9.65 0.61 8.93
N ASP A 229 -8.46 -0.01 8.91
CA ASP A 229 -8.02 -0.88 7.79
C ASP A 229 -8.99 -2.03 7.52
N LYS A 230 -9.65 -2.53 8.56
CA LYS A 230 -10.53 -3.71 8.52
C LYS A 230 -11.67 -3.51 7.53
N GLU A 231 -12.31 -2.35 7.55
CA GLU A 231 -13.44 -2.07 6.67
C GLU A 231 -13.02 -1.95 5.20
N LEU A 232 -11.86 -1.33 4.93
CA LEU A 232 -11.31 -1.27 3.57
C LEU A 232 -10.99 -2.68 3.03
N TRP A 233 -10.42 -3.54 3.87
CA TRP A 233 -10.15 -4.93 3.50
C TRP A 233 -11.40 -5.76 3.30
N GLN A 234 -12.43 -5.60 4.13
CA GLN A 234 -13.71 -6.26 3.91
C GLN A 234 -14.34 -5.87 2.56
N ILE A 235 -14.28 -4.60 2.18
CA ILE A 235 -14.77 -4.14 0.87
C ILE A 235 -13.94 -4.78 -0.27
N ALA A 236 -12.61 -4.86 -0.13
CA ALA A 236 -11.76 -5.53 -1.12
C ALA A 236 -12.12 -7.02 -1.27
N ILE A 237 -12.36 -7.74 -0.16
CA ILE A 237 -12.81 -9.14 -0.17
C ILE A 237 -14.16 -9.27 -0.89
N TYR A 238 -15.14 -8.40 -0.60
CA TYR A 238 -16.41 -8.39 -1.31
C TYR A 238 -16.21 -8.16 -2.83
N ALA A 239 -15.37 -7.19 -3.20
CA ALA A 239 -15.10 -6.87 -4.60
C ALA A 239 -14.50 -8.07 -5.35
N ASP A 240 -13.46 -8.70 -4.78
CA ASP A 240 -12.83 -9.87 -5.40
C ASP A 240 -13.73 -11.12 -5.38
N LEU A 241 -14.57 -11.31 -4.35
CA LEU A 241 -15.58 -12.37 -4.34
C LEU A 241 -16.62 -12.18 -5.46
N ALA A 242 -17.10 -10.96 -5.69
CA ALA A 242 -17.96 -10.67 -6.83
C ALA A 242 -17.28 -11.02 -8.15
N GLY A 243 -16.00 -10.67 -8.31
CA GLY A 243 -15.19 -11.03 -9.48
C GLY A 243 -15.14 -12.54 -9.72
N MET A 244 -14.86 -13.32 -8.68
CA MET A 244 -14.85 -14.78 -8.74
C MET A 244 -16.21 -15.37 -9.14
N LEU A 245 -17.30 -14.87 -8.56
CA LEU A 245 -18.67 -15.34 -8.82
C LEU A 245 -19.14 -14.99 -10.23
N ALA A 246 -18.82 -13.78 -10.71
CA ALA A 246 -19.12 -13.36 -12.07
C ALA A 246 -18.34 -14.17 -13.12
N ALA A 247 -17.07 -14.49 -12.84
CA ALA A 247 -16.24 -15.32 -13.72
C ALA A 247 -16.64 -16.80 -13.72
N ARG A 248 -17.24 -17.30 -12.63
CA ARG A 248 -17.63 -18.71 -12.46
C ARG A 248 -19.07 -18.84 -11.94
N PRO A 249 -20.08 -18.85 -12.83
CA PRO A 249 -21.49 -18.85 -12.40
C PRO A 249 -21.90 -20.00 -11.46
N ARG A 250 -21.29 -21.19 -11.59
CA ARG A 250 -21.55 -22.34 -10.70
C ARG A 250 -20.91 -22.21 -9.31
N LEU A 251 -20.00 -21.26 -9.13
CA LEU A 251 -19.27 -21.10 -7.87
C LEU A 251 -20.19 -20.71 -6.73
N ALA A 252 -21.20 -19.86 -6.99
CA ALA A 252 -22.19 -19.46 -5.97
C ALA A 252 -22.83 -20.68 -5.30
N GLN A 253 -23.32 -21.62 -6.11
CA GLN A 253 -23.90 -22.87 -5.63
C GLN A 253 -22.85 -23.73 -4.90
N ALA A 254 -21.65 -23.86 -5.46
CA ALA A 254 -20.57 -24.69 -4.88
C ALA A 254 -20.18 -24.22 -3.47
N VAL A 255 -20.17 -22.90 -3.23
CA VAL A 255 -19.84 -22.32 -1.92
C VAL A 255 -21.07 -22.09 -1.01
N GLY A 256 -22.26 -22.50 -1.44
CA GLY A 256 -23.49 -22.41 -0.65
C GLY A 256 -24.09 -21.00 -0.57
N LEU A 257 -23.82 -20.13 -1.55
CA LEU A 257 -24.49 -18.83 -1.67
C LEU A 257 -25.84 -19.00 -2.38
N ASN A 258 -26.88 -18.48 -1.75
CA ASN A 258 -28.22 -18.31 -2.33
C ASN A 258 -28.61 -16.82 -2.30
N ASP A 259 -29.78 -16.49 -2.87
CA ASP A 259 -30.26 -15.11 -2.96
C ASP A 259 -30.36 -14.41 -1.59
N GLY A 260 -30.73 -15.14 -0.53
CA GLY A 260 -30.80 -14.61 0.83
C GLY A 260 -29.42 -14.27 1.41
N SER A 261 -28.43 -15.13 1.19
CA SER A 261 -27.04 -14.86 1.57
C SER A 261 -26.46 -13.68 0.79
N ILE A 262 -26.75 -13.59 -0.51
CA ILE A 262 -26.32 -12.47 -1.36
C ILE A 262 -26.97 -11.15 -0.91
N ALA A 263 -28.25 -11.14 -0.60
CA ALA A 263 -28.93 -9.96 -0.06
C ALA A 263 -28.34 -9.51 1.29
N THR A 264 -28.02 -10.46 2.17
CA THR A 264 -27.37 -10.19 3.47
C THR A 264 -25.97 -9.61 3.29
N MET A 265 -25.19 -10.16 2.36
CA MET A 265 -23.88 -9.64 1.98
C MET A 265 -23.95 -8.24 1.40
N LYS A 266 -24.92 -7.99 0.51
CA LYS A 266 -25.17 -6.66 -0.07
C LYS A 266 -25.45 -5.62 1.02
N ALA A 267 -26.34 -5.93 1.97
CA ALA A 267 -26.70 -4.99 3.04
C ALA A 267 -25.48 -4.58 3.89
N HIS A 268 -24.56 -5.52 4.15
CA HIS A 268 -23.32 -5.23 4.84
C HIS A 268 -22.37 -4.36 4.01
N LEU A 269 -22.17 -4.74 2.75
CA LEU A 269 -21.34 -3.99 1.81
C LEU A 269 -21.84 -2.54 1.63
N ASP A 270 -23.16 -2.33 1.53
CA ASP A 270 -23.77 -1.00 1.46
C ASP A 270 -23.41 -0.16 2.71
N LEU A 271 -23.41 -0.74 3.91
CA LEU A 271 -22.99 -0.04 5.13
C LEU A 271 -21.50 0.31 5.12
N LEU A 272 -20.64 -0.62 4.70
CA LEU A 272 -19.21 -0.38 4.59
C LEU A 272 -18.89 0.75 3.59
N LEU A 273 -19.50 0.72 2.40
CA LEU A 273 -19.35 1.77 1.38
C LEU A 273 -19.87 3.12 1.89
N ARG A 274 -21.02 3.13 2.59
CA ARG A 274 -21.56 4.35 3.20
C ARG A 274 -20.64 4.92 4.28
N LEU A 275 -19.97 4.07 5.07
CA LEU A 275 -18.98 4.53 6.05
C LEU A 275 -17.79 5.19 5.35
N VAL A 276 -17.22 4.56 4.31
CA VAL A 276 -16.11 5.16 3.54
C VAL A 276 -16.53 6.50 2.94
N ALA A 277 -17.73 6.58 2.35
CA ALA A 277 -18.27 7.82 1.81
C ALA A 277 -18.43 8.90 2.88
N ALA A 278 -19.02 8.56 4.04
CA ALA A 278 -19.19 9.49 5.16
C ALA A 278 -17.88 9.96 5.79
N ARG A 279 -16.79 9.20 5.59
CA ARG A 279 -15.45 9.50 6.11
C ARG A 279 -14.50 10.10 5.08
N THR A 280 -14.93 10.26 3.84
CA THR A 280 -14.12 10.90 2.81
C THR A 280 -14.43 12.39 2.79
N THR A 281 -13.45 13.22 3.16
CA THR A 281 -13.55 14.67 3.04
C THR A 281 -12.94 15.10 1.72
N VAL A 282 -13.70 15.84 0.90
CA VAL A 282 -13.20 16.38 -0.38
C VAL A 282 -13.11 17.89 -0.30
N GLN A 283 -11.99 18.46 -0.73
CA GLN A 283 -11.75 19.89 -0.79
C GLN A 283 -11.26 20.27 -2.18
N ALA A 284 -11.48 21.53 -2.58
CA ALA A 284 -10.87 22.10 -3.78
C ALA A 284 -9.75 23.04 -3.35
N LEU A 285 -8.52 22.76 -3.79
CA LEU A 285 -7.37 23.63 -3.60
C LEU A 285 -7.22 24.57 -4.79
N PRO A 286 -6.69 25.80 -4.62
CA PRO A 286 -6.33 26.64 -5.74
C PRO A 286 -5.37 25.90 -6.69
N ASP A 287 -5.62 25.98 -7.99
CA ASP A 287 -4.70 25.48 -9.02
C ASP A 287 -3.44 26.37 -9.01
N PRO A 288 -2.25 25.85 -8.65
CA PRO A 288 -1.02 26.65 -8.57
C PRO A 288 -0.63 27.27 -9.91
N GLU A 289 -1.05 26.65 -11.03
CA GLU A 289 -0.74 27.12 -12.37
C GLU A 289 -1.86 28.01 -12.95
N GLY A 290 -3.01 28.11 -12.28
CA GLY A 290 -4.16 28.91 -12.70
C GLY A 290 -4.75 28.52 -14.06
N LYS A 291 -4.35 27.39 -14.64
CA LYS A 291 -4.61 27.03 -16.05
C LYS A 291 -6.07 26.69 -16.31
N THR A 292 -6.77 26.18 -15.30
CA THR A 292 -8.11 25.60 -15.49
C THR A 292 -9.24 26.46 -14.95
N GLY A 293 -8.94 27.50 -14.16
CA GLY A 293 -9.94 28.28 -13.41
C GLY A 293 -10.76 27.45 -12.41
N LYS A 294 -10.46 26.15 -12.27
CA LYS A 294 -11.13 25.19 -11.38
C LYS A 294 -10.11 24.71 -10.36
N GLY A 295 -10.51 24.65 -9.09
CA GLY A 295 -9.63 24.12 -8.05
C GLY A 295 -9.29 22.64 -8.26
N ILE A 296 -8.11 22.21 -7.83
CA ILE A 296 -7.69 20.81 -7.82
C ILE A 296 -8.40 20.12 -6.66
N ARG A 297 -9.15 19.04 -6.95
CA ARG A 297 -9.81 18.26 -5.91
C ARG A 297 -8.78 17.43 -5.15
N VAL A 298 -8.83 17.50 -3.83
CA VAL A 298 -8.06 16.65 -2.92
C VAL A 298 -9.01 15.93 -1.97
N ALA A 299 -8.65 14.72 -1.56
CA ALA A 299 -9.44 13.91 -0.63
C ALA A 299 -8.61 13.41 0.55
N ASP A 300 -9.21 13.39 1.73
CA ASP A 300 -8.64 12.84 2.96
C ASP A 300 -9.63 11.87 3.60
N LEU A 301 -9.12 10.93 4.39
CA LEU A 301 -9.90 9.87 5.04
C LEU A 301 -9.94 10.07 6.55
N ASP A 302 -11.15 10.05 7.10
CA ASP A 302 -11.42 10.08 8.54
C ASP A 302 -10.85 11.34 9.24
N ALA A 303 -10.82 12.45 8.52
CA ALA A 303 -10.24 13.71 8.96
C ALA A 303 -10.87 14.19 10.29
N GLY A 304 -10.03 14.35 11.31
CA GLY A 304 -10.38 14.86 12.64
C GLY A 304 -10.88 13.82 13.64
N PHE A 305 -11.21 12.60 13.20
CA PHE A 305 -11.57 11.50 14.12
C PHE A 305 -10.37 11.07 14.97
N TRP A 306 -9.17 11.16 14.42
CA TRP A 306 -7.94 10.68 15.05
C TRP A 306 -7.24 11.71 15.94
N ARG A 307 -7.84 12.90 16.13
CA ARG A 307 -7.17 14.05 16.81
C ARG A 307 -6.85 13.80 18.29
N LEU A 308 -7.65 12.98 18.96
CA LEU A 308 -7.47 12.65 20.37
C LEU A 308 -6.78 11.30 20.58
N TYR A 309 -6.40 10.60 19.50
CA TYR A 309 -5.76 9.30 19.62
C TYR A 309 -4.33 9.45 20.16
N ASP A 310 -3.92 8.56 21.07
CA ASP A 310 -2.68 8.74 21.84
C ASP A 310 -1.43 8.80 20.96
N THR A 311 -1.40 8.04 19.86
CA THR A 311 -0.25 8.02 18.94
C THR A 311 -0.08 9.31 18.14
N ASN A 312 -1.07 10.22 18.21
CA ASN A 312 -1.15 11.43 17.41
C ASN A 312 -0.99 12.71 18.23
N ARG A 313 -0.77 12.61 19.55
CA ARG A 313 -0.62 13.79 20.41
C ARG A 313 0.57 14.69 20.02
N TYR A 314 1.58 14.14 19.33
CA TYR A 314 2.74 14.88 18.83
C TYR A 314 2.66 15.26 17.34
N ALA A 315 1.49 15.12 16.71
CA ALA A 315 1.35 15.35 15.27
C ALA A 315 1.58 16.80 14.81
N SER A 316 1.51 17.78 15.72
CA SER A 316 1.88 19.18 15.46
C SER A 316 3.31 19.53 15.86
N TYR A 317 4.02 18.63 16.54
CA TYR A 317 5.41 18.84 16.96
C TYR A 317 6.37 18.42 15.84
N THR A 318 7.07 19.37 15.24
CA THR A 318 8.03 19.13 14.15
C THR A 318 9.50 19.29 14.58
N GLY A 319 9.76 19.39 15.88
CA GLY A 319 11.12 19.54 16.40
C GLY A 319 11.97 18.29 16.19
N ARG A 320 13.30 18.48 16.19
CA ARG A 320 14.27 17.38 16.00
C ARG A 320 14.47 16.54 17.26
N ASP A 321 14.26 17.13 18.43
CA ASP A 321 14.46 16.45 19.70
C ASP A 321 13.39 15.40 19.92
N LYS A 322 13.82 14.22 20.37
CA LYS A 322 12.93 13.09 20.64
C LYS A 322 11.99 13.44 21.81
N PRO A 323 10.67 13.33 21.64
CA PRO A 323 9.76 13.57 22.76
C PRO A 323 9.93 12.54 23.88
N VAL A 324 10.32 11.32 23.53
CA VAL A 324 10.54 10.20 24.44
C VAL A 324 11.86 9.50 24.08
N VAL A 325 12.61 9.08 25.09
CA VAL A 325 13.79 8.24 24.94
C VAL A 325 13.59 6.94 25.72
N CYS A 326 13.90 5.83 25.07
CA CYS A 326 13.82 4.50 25.66
C CYS A 326 15.09 4.20 26.44
N LYS A 327 14.99 4.05 27.77
CA LYS A 327 16.11 3.75 28.66
C LYS A 327 15.95 2.37 29.29
N ARG A 328 17.02 1.59 29.26
CA ARG A 328 17.09 0.34 30.03
C ARG A 328 17.22 0.68 31.52
N ASP A 329 16.45 -0.02 32.35
CA ASP A 329 16.60 0.06 33.80
C ASP A 329 17.99 -0.51 34.17
N PRO A 330 18.87 0.27 34.83
CA PRO A 330 20.20 -0.21 35.21
C PRO A 330 20.18 -1.43 36.14
N ALA A 331 19.14 -1.56 36.97
CA ALA A 331 18.96 -2.68 37.88
C ALA A 331 18.28 -3.89 37.20
N ARG A 332 17.57 -3.66 36.09
CA ARG A 332 16.84 -4.66 35.31
C ARG A 332 17.01 -4.42 33.81
N PRO A 333 18.16 -4.78 33.21
CA PRO A 333 18.51 -4.44 31.82
C PRO A 333 17.55 -4.98 30.76
N GLU A 334 16.73 -5.97 31.11
CA GLU A 334 15.63 -6.52 30.32
C GLU A 334 14.42 -5.59 30.22
N LEU A 335 14.26 -4.65 31.16
CA LEU A 335 13.18 -3.68 31.16
C LEU A 335 13.63 -2.40 30.48
N VAL A 336 12.84 -1.97 29.50
CA VAL A 336 13.00 -0.69 28.82
C VAL A 336 11.85 0.22 29.25
N THR A 337 12.18 1.38 29.80
CA THR A 337 11.22 2.39 30.24
C THR A 337 11.29 3.61 29.34
N ALA A 338 10.12 4.16 29.02
CA ALA A 338 10.01 5.41 28.29
C ALA A 338 10.24 6.60 29.23
N GLN A 339 11.27 7.39 28.96
CA GLN A 339 11.45 8.69 29.62
C GLN A 339 10.92 9.80 28.71
N THR A 340 9.85 10.46 29.16
CA THR A 340 9.32 11.64 28.48
C THR A 340 10.27 12.82 28.68
N GLN A 341 10.73 13.41 27.58
CA GLN A 341 11.55 14.62 27.53
C GLN A 341 10.70 15.86 27.21
N ILE A 342 9.71 15.70 26.33
CA ILE A 342 8.82 16.77 25.90
C ILE A 342 7.39 16.31 26.15
N PRO A 343 6.64 16.90 27.08
CA PRO A 343 5.28 16.47 27.39
C PRO A 343 4.32 16.81 26.25
N ALA A 344 3.40 15.89 25.95
CA ALA A 344 2.47 16.00 24.83
C ALA A 344 1.45 17.14 25.02
N GLU A 345 1.15 17.49 26.26
CA GLU A 345 0.19 18.53 26.66
C GLU A 345 0.59 19.93 26.20
N ARG A 346 1.84 20.12 25.76
CA ARG A 346 2.34 21.38 25.18
C ARG A 346 1.80 21.65 23.78
N PHE A 347 1.25 20.64 23.12
CA PHE A 347 0.85 20.71 21.73
C PHE A 347 -0.66 20.61 21.60
N ALA A 348 -1.25 21.56 20.87
CA ALA A 348 -2.65 21.44 20.51
C ALA A 348 -2.84 20.26 19.54
N PRO A 349 -3.91 19.45 19.71
CA PRO A 349 -4.30 18.45 18.74
C PRO A 349 -4.46 19.05 17.34
N VAL A 350 -4.00 18.33 16.31
CA VAL A 350 -4.22 18.73 14.92
C VAL A 350 -5.68 18.43 14.56
N ALA A 351 -6.47 19.48 14.35
CA ALA A 351 -7.93 19.39 14.27
C ALA A 351 -8.46 18.43 13.20
N ASN A 352 -7.84 18.40 12.02
CA ASN A 352 -8.25 17.61 10.87
C ASN A 352 -7.40 16.34 10.68
N ILE A 353 -6.65 15.89 11.69
CA ILE A 353 -5.79 14.72 11.52
C ILE A 353 -6.61 13.45 11.32
N GLY A 354 -6.26 12.71 10.29
CA GLY A 354 -6.81 11.40 9.97
C GLY A 354 -5.72 10.34 10.00
N TRP A 355 -5.72 9.51 8.97
CA TRP A 355 -4.80 8.39 8.84
C TRP A 355 -3.34 8.83 8.65
N ASP A 356 -2.40 8.02 9.16
CA ASP A 356 -1.01 8.10 8.73
C ASP A 356 -0.79 7.42 7.38
N ILE A 357 0.29 7.77 6.69
CA ILE A 357 0.57 7.28 5.34
C ILE A 357 0.90 5.78 5.29
N SER A 358 1.26 5.17 6.42
CA SER A 358 1.54 3.73 6.50
C SER A 358 0.27 2.89 6.54
N HIS A 359 -0.81 3.39 7.16
CA HIS A 359 -2.14 2.78 7.09
C HIS A 359 -2.83 3.15 5.78
N ALA A 360 -2.74 4.41 5.34
CA ALA A 360 -3.43 4.88 4.14
C ALA A 360 -2.99 4.17 2.84
N ARG A 361 -1.88 3.42 2.87
CA ARG A 361 -1.45 2.58 1.74
C ARG A 361 -2.50 1.55 1.32
N ARG A 362 -3.41 1.18 2.24
CA ARG A 362 -4.56 0.31 1.95
C ARG A 362 -5.48 0.87 0.87
N LEU A 363 -5.54 2.20 0.72
CA LEU A 363 -6.31 2.87 -0.32
C LEU A 363 -5.90 2.40 -1.73
N VAL A 364 -4.62 2.09 -1.94
CA VAL A 364 -4.11 1.60 -3.23
C VAL A 364 -4.82 0.30 -3.61
N HIS A 365 -4.80 -0.69 -2.72
CA HIS A 365 -5.42 -1.99 -2.94
C HIS A 365 -6.95 -1.94 -2.92
N PHE A 366 -7.52 -1.06 -2.08
CA PHE A 366 -8.96 -0.81 -2.02
C PHE A 366 -9.50 -0.28 -3.36
N PHE A 367 -8.88 0.76 -3.93
CA PHE A 367 -9.31 1.32 -5.21
C PHE A 367 -9.09 0.32 -6.35
N ASP A 368 -7.96 -0.39 -6.36
CA ASP A 368 -7.69 -1.42 -7.37
C ASP A 368 -8.72 -2.55 -7.33
N ALA A 369 -9.06 -3.08 -6.15
CA ALA A 369 -10.05 -4.15 -6.00
C ALA A 369 -11.44 -3.71 -6.49
N ILE A 370 -11.89 -2.48 -6.15
CA ILE A 370 -13.17 -1.95 -6.63
C ILE A 370 -13.14 -1.75 -8.14
N GLU A 371 -12.09 -1.12 -8.68
CA GLU A 371 -12.05 -0.79 -10.10
C GLU A 371 -11.99 -2.06 -10.98
N ARG A 372 -11.18 -3.05 -10.60
CA ARG A 372 -11.10 -4.34 -11.31
C ARG A 372 -12.43 -5.11 -11.30
N ASN A 373 -13.25 -4.93 -10.26
CA ASN A 373 -14.46 -5.73 -10.04
C ASN A 373 -15.77 -4.91 -10.08
N ARG A 374 -15.74 -3.64 -10.48
CA ARG A 374 -16.89 -2.73 -10.45
C ARG A 374 -18.13 -3.34 -11.09
N ALA A 375 -18.00 -3.84 -12.32
CA ALA A 375 -19.11 -4.47 -13.04
C ALA A 375 -19.61 -5.74 -12.34
N ALA A 376 -18.71 -6.54 -11.76
CA ALA A 376 -19.07 -7.75 -11.04
C ALA A 376 -19.82 -7.43 -9.74
N MET A 377 -19.43 -6.38 -9.00
CA MET A 377 -20.14 -5.95 -7.80
C MET A 377 -21.58 -5.52 -8.10
N VAL A 378 -21.79 -4.82 -9.22
CA VAL A 378 -23.14 -4.46 -9.71
C VAL A 378 -23.91 -5.72 -10.08
N GLN A 379 -23.31 -6.62 -10.85
CA GLN A 379 -23.97 -7.85 -11.33
C GLN A 379 -24.34 -8.81 -10.20
N VAL A 380 -23.43 -9.06 -9.25
CA VAL A 380 -23.58 -10.11 -8.23
C VAL A 380 -24.39 -9.62 -7.04
N TYR A 381 -24.13 -8.40 -6.57
CA TYR A 381 -24.77 -7.88 -5.36
C TYR A 381 -25.86 -6.85 -5.66
N GLY A 382 -25.99 -6.36 -6.90
CA GLY A 382 -26.93 -5.28 -7.20
C GLY A 382 -26.53 -3.95 -6.54
N ILE A 383 -25.24 -3.70 -6.35
CA ILE A 383 -24.75 -2.43 -5.81
C ILE A 383 -25.02 -1.31 -6.82
N ASP A 384 -25.52 -0.17 -6.34
CA ASP A 384 -25.68 1.02 -7.16
C ASP A 384 -24.29 1.51 -7.62
N PRO A 385 -24.01 1.61 -8.94
CA PRO A 385 -22.74 2.11 -9.44
C PRO A 385 -22.30 3.45 -8.83
N ALA A 386 -23.24 4.33 -8.47
CA ALA A 386 -22.96 5.63 -7.88
C ALA A 386 -22.46 5.55 -6.42
N SER A 387 -22.72 4.43 -5.72
CA SER A 387 -22.22 4.20 -4.36
C SER A 387 -20.77 3.73 -4.32
N LEU A 388 -20.23 3.27 -5.46
CA LEU A 388 -18.84 2.84 -5.58
C LEU A 388 -17.94 4.05 -5.82
N PRO A 389 -16.82 4.21 -5.07
CA PRO A 389 -15.85 5.28 -5.30
C PRO A 389 -15.45 5.37 -6.77
N SER A 390 -15.47 6.58 -7.33
CA SER A 390 -15.14 6.84 -8.74
C SER A 390 -13.63 6.94 -8.97
N GLN A 391 -13.20 6.92 -10.24
CA GLN A 391 -11.82 7.25 -10.60
C GLN A 391 -11.43 8.67 -10.15
N ASP A 392 -12.38 9.63 -10.17
CA ASP A 392 -12.16 10.98 -9.65
C ASP A 392 -11.89 10.98 -8.14
N THR A 393 -12.53 10.08 -7.40
CA THR A 393 -12.27 9.89 -5.96
C THR A 393 -10.81 9.46 -5.75
N MET A 394 -10.36 8.42 -6.47
CA MET A 394 -8.96 7.97 -6.43
C MET A 394 -7.99 9.09 -6.85
N ALA A 395 -8.30 9.84 -7.91
CA ALA A 395 -7.49 10.96 -8.37
C ALA A 395 -7.39 12.09 -7.33
N ALA A 396 -8.44 12.33 -6.55
CA ALA A 396 -8.43 13.30 -5.46
C ALA A 396 -7.51 12.85 -4.30
N PHE A 397 -7.51 11.54 -3.95
CA PHE A 397 -6.55 10.99 -2.98
C PHE A 397 -5.09 11.08 -3.49
N ALA A 398 -4.85 10.76 -4.76
CA ALA A 398 -3.54 10.92 -5.38
C ALA A 398 -3.08 12.39 -5.40
N SER A 399 -4.01 13.32 -5.62
CA SER A 399 -3.74 14.76 -5.59
C SER A 399 -3.43 15.25 -4.18
N GLN A 400 -4.15 14.77 -3.15
CA GLN A 400 -3.83 15.05 -1.74
C GLN A 400 -2.39 14.61 -1.43
N PHE A 401 -2.03 13.40 -1.82
CA PHE A 401 -0.69 12.87 -1.62
C PHE A 401 0.37 13.72 -2.35
N SER A 402 0.08 14.06 -3.62
CA SER A 402 0.95 14.90 -4.45
C SER A 402 1.15 16.29 -3.87
N LEU A 403 0.14 16.93 -3.30
CA LEU A 403 0.14 18.37 -3.01
C LEU A 403 0.40 18.68 -1.53
N ARG A 404 0.06 17.76 -0.62
CA ARG A 404 0.11 17.98 0.83
C ARG A 404 1.02 17.02 1.56
N VAL A 405 1.18 15.79 1.08
CA VAL A 405 2.00 14.77 1.74
C VAL A 405 3.45 14.83 1.27
N TRP A 406 3.68 14.88 -0.04
CA TRP A 406 5.02 15.01 -0.60
C TRP A 406 5.60 16.41 -0.38
N ASN A 407 6.87 16.49 0.04
CA ASN A 407 7.61 17.73 0.26
C ASN A 407 7.96 18.53 -1.03
N GLN A 408 7.52 18.09 -2.21
CA GLN A 408 7.81 18.68 -3.52
C GLN A 408 9.28 18.67 -3.95
N ASP A 409 10.16 18.03 -3.18
CA ASP A 409 11.57 17.89 -3.55
C ASP A 409 11.76 16.62 -4.38
N ARG A 410 12.03 16.78 -5.68
CA ARG A 410 12.32 15.65 -6.57
C ARG A 410 13.72 15.06 -6.34
N ALA A 411 14.67 15.84 -5.85
CA ALA A 411 16.02 15.36 -5.59
C ALA A 411 16.08 14.51 -4.31
N ARG A 412 15.30 14.90 -3.30
CA ARG A 412 15.21 14.29 -1.96
C ARG A 412 13.73 14.15 -1.54
N PRO A 413 12.98 13.24 -2.17
CA PRO A 413 11.56 13.10 -1.88
C PRO A 413 11.35 12.61 -0.45
N LEU A 414 10.55 13.35 0.31
CA LEU A 414 10.13 12.99 1.66
C LEU A 414 8.62 13.15 1.77
N PHE A 415 8.00 12.37 2.67
CA PHE A 415 6.56 12.29 2.81
C PHE A 415 6.13 12.54 4.23
N ALA A 416 5.16 13.44 4.40
CA ALA A 416 4.58 13.74 5.70
C ALA A 416 4.06 12.47 6.37
N ASN A 417 4.18 12.38 7.69
CA ASN A 417 3.71 11.19 8.41
C ASN A 417 2.19 10.97 8.27
N TYR A 418 1.41 12.05 8.15
CA TYR A 418 -0.05 11.99 8.07
C TYR A 418 -0.56 12.31 6.67
N PHE A 419 -1.64 11.62 6.27
CA PHE A 419 -2.23 11.77 4.94
C PHE A 419 -2.85 13.17 4.72
N SER A 420 -3.23 13.85 5.80
CA SER A 420 -3.66 15.25 5.80
C SER A 420 -2.55 16.25 5.43
N GLY A 421 -1.28 15.79 5.42
CA GLY A 421 -0.09 16.62 5.24
C GLY A 421 0.54 17.10 6.55
N ALA A 422 -0.07 16.82 7.70
CA ALA A 422 0.57 17.04 9.00
C ALA A 422 1.84 16.17 9.10
N ASN A 423 2.90 16.71 9.68
CA ASN A 423 4.22 16.07 9.66
C ASN A 423 4.93 16.10 11.01
N GLY A 424 4.19 16.09 12.11
CA GLY A 424 4.79 15.93 13.43
C GLY A 424 5.18 14.48 13.73
N TRP A 425 5.68 14.26 14.94
CA TRP A 425 6.07 12.93 15.41
C TRP A 425 4.86 11.97 15.51
N TYR A 426 5.11 10.70 15.20
CA TYR A 426 4.09 9.64 15.19
C TYR A 426 4.49 8.45 16.06
N ARG A 427 3.51 7.80 16.72
CA ARG A 427 3.73 6.60 17.57
C ARG A 427 4.81 6.78 18.65
N VAL A 428 4.91 7.99 19.19
CA VAL A 428 5.76 8.28 20.36
C VAL A 428 5.25 7.47 21.55
N ASN A 429 6.15 6.73 22.20
CA ASN A 429 5.84 5.81 23.31
C ASN A 429 4.74 4.78 22.98
N TYR A 430 4.69 4.34 21.72
CA TYR A 430 3.74 3.30 21.33
C TYR A 430 4.17 1.95 21.91
N ASP A 431 3.24 1.30 22.62
CA ASP A 431 3.33 -0.09 23.04
C ASP A 431 2.01 -0.79 22.68
N ASN A 432 2.10 -1.94 22.03
CA ASN A 432 0.96 -2.80 21.70
C ASN A 432 0.67 -3.82 22.82
N GLY A 433 1.13 -3.55 24.04
CA GLY A 433 1.03 -4.44 25.21
C GLY A 433 2.11 -5.53 25.26
N THR A 434 3.18 -5.34 24.49
CA THR A 434 4.38 -6.20 24.54
C THR A 434 5.37 -5.72 25.59
N GLY A 435 5.15 -4.54 26.19
CA GLY A 435 6.13 -3.90 27.08
C GLY A 435 7.33 -3.35 26.32
N SER A 436 7.21 -3.20 25.00
CA SER A 436 8.24 -2.57 24.18
C SER A 436 8.17 -1.04 24.29
N CYS A 437 9.31 -0.38 24.13
CA CYS A 437 9.39 1.06 24.08
C CYS A 437 9.74 1.51 22.67
N ALA A 438 8.92 2.39 22.10
CA ALA A 438 9.18 3.05 20.83
C ALA A 438 9.36 4.56 21.04
N GLU A 439 10.49 5.11 20.62
CA GLU A 439 10.75 6.56 20.69
C GLU A 439 9.84 7.36 19.72
N GLY A 440 9.26 6.69 18.74
CA GLY A 440 8.40 7.26 17.70
C GLY A 440 9.14 7.57 16.41
N TYR A 441 8.37 7.92 15.39
CA TYR A 441 8.85 8.34 14.08
C TYR A 441 8.95 9.87 14.05
N PRO A 442 10.11 10.45 13.69
CA PRO A 442 10.24 11.89 13.54
C PRO A 442 9.42 12.39 12.33
N PRO A 443 9.31 13.71 12.12
CA PRO A 443 8.85 14.28 10.86
C PRO A 443 9.52 13.59 9.66
N TYR A 444 8.73 13.21 8.65
CA TYR A 444 9.13 12.39 7.51
C TYR A 444 9.61 10.96 7.82
N GLY A 445 9.48 10.51 9.06
CA GLY A 445 9.93 9.19 9.52
C GLY A 445 9.16 8.02 8.91
N LEU A 446 7.97 8.27 8.35
CA LEU A 446 7.19 7.29 7.60
C LEU A 446 7.44 7.31 6.09
N SER A 447 8.44 8.05 5.58
CA SER A 447 8.68 8.19 4.14
C SER A 447 8.80 6.85 3.38
N GLU A 448 9.34 5.81 4.01
CA GLU A 448 9.39 4.45 3.45
C GLU A 448 8.01 3.84 3.14
N SER A 449 6.93 4.36 3.72
CA SER A 449 5.57 3.95 3.39
C SER A 449 5.18 4.31 1.95
N PHE A 450 5.81 5.31 1.33
CA PHE A 450 5.58 5.64 -0.07
C PHE A 450 6.01 4.49 -1.02
N PRO A 451 7.29 4.10 -1.08
CA PRO A 451 7.72 3.02 -1.96
C PRO A 451 7.09 1.67 -1.61
N THR A 452 6.95 1.38 -0.31
CA THR A 452 6.47 0.07 0.14
C THR A 452 4.94 -0.07 0.10
N GLY A 453 4.22 1.04 0.05
CA GLY A 453 2.76 1.06 0.12
C GLY A 453 2.03 1.03 -1.22
N GLY A 454 2.73 0.91 -2.33
CA GLY A 454 2.08 0.83 -3.65
C GLY A 454 1.70 2.18 -4.27
N TYR A 455 1.94 3.31 -3.58
CA TYR A 455 1.56 4.64 -4.06
C TYR A 455 2.15 5.00 -5.43
N ALA A 456 3.32 4.48 -5.78
CA ALA A 456 3.94 4.69 -7.10
C ALA A 456 3.15 4.07 -8.28
N THR A 457 2.13 3.25 -7.99
CA THR A 457 1.18 2.76 -9.02
C THR A 457 0.16 3.82 -9.43
N TRP A 458 -0.07 4.86 -8.60
CA TRP A 458 -0.90 5.98 -9.00
C TRP A 458 -0.21 6.79 -10.09
N PRO A 459 -0.88 7.10 -11.22
CA PRO A 459 -0.24 7.71 -12.38
C PRO A 459 0.54 9.00 -12.06
N ALA A 460 0.00 9.87 -11.23
CA ALA A 460 0.65 11.12 -10.82
C ALA A 460 1.94 10.91 -10.01
N MET A 461 2.06 9.77 -9.33
CA MET A 461 3.16 9.46 -8.40
C MET A 461 4.27 8.62 -9.06
N HIS A 462 4.02 8.06 -10.24
CA HIS A 462 4.91 7.07 -10.85
C HIS A 462 6.34 7.62 -11.07
N ALA A 463 6.47 8.82 -11.63
CA ALA A 463 7.76 9.46 -11.86
C ALA A 463 8.55 9.67 -10.56
N LEU A 464 7.86 9.92 -9.45
CA LEU A 464 8.47 10.04 -8.12
C LEU A 464 8.99 8.68 -7.63
N GLY A 465 8.23 7.60 -7.88
CA GLY A 465 8.68 6.23 -7.65
C GLY A 465 9.94 5.89 -8.43
N VAL A 466 10.00 6.19 -9.73
CA VAL A 466 11.20 5.97 -10.56
C VAL A 466 12.40 6.74 -10.00
N ARG A 467 12.20 8.00 -9.62
CA ARG A 467 13.25 8.81 -9.01
C ARG A 467 13.76 8.21 -7.70
N LEU A 468 12.87 7.71 -6.85
CA LEU A 468 13.27 7.06 -5.60
C LEU A 468 14.02 5.75 -5.86
N TYR A 469 13.62 4.97 -6.87
CA TYR A 469 14.38 3.80 -7.32
C TYR A 469 15.82 4.18 -7.66
N ASP A 470 16.04 5.19 -8.50
CA ASP A 470 17.39 5.65 -8.86
C ASP A 470 18.22 6.02 -7.63
N ILE A 471 17.62 6.70 -6.65
CA ILE A 471 18.28 7.08 -5.38
C ILE A 471 18.67 5.83 -4.58
N THR A 472 17.79 4.84 -4.46
CA THR A 472 18.08 3.59 -3.73
C THR A 472 19.15 2.72 -4.38
N GLN A 473 19.35 2.86 -5.70
CA GLN A 473 20.38 2.13 -6.45
C GLN A 473 21.68 2.92 -6.61
N SER A 474 21.73 4.18 -6.17
CA SER A 474 22.85 5.08 -6.40
C SER A 474 24.08 4.73 -5.56
N SER A 475 25.27 4.84 -6.18
CA SER A 475 26.56 4.72 -5.51
C SER A 475 27.10 6.06 -4.97
N ARG A 476 26.34 7.16 -5.08
CA ARG A 476 26.73 8.47 -4.53
C ARG A 476 26.57 8.48 -3.01
N LYS A 477 27.53 9.06 -2.29
CA LYS A 477 27.52 9.07 -0.82
C LYS A 477 26.27 9.77 -0.28
N GLU A 478 25.90 10.90 -0.89
CA GLU A 478 24.78 11.73 -0.47
C GLU A 478 23.43 11.03 -0.65
N ASP A 479 23.30 10.17 -1.66
CA ASP A 479 22.11 9.36 -1.86
C ASP A 479 22.04 8.23 -0.84
N ARG A 480 23.17 7.55 -0.55
CA ARG A 480 23.22 6.51 0.49
C ARG A 480 22.90 7.05 1.88
N ASP A 481 23.48 8.19 2.27
CA ASP A 481 23.22 8.81 3.57
C ASP A 481 21.73 9.18 3.69
N PHE A 482 21.13 9.71 2.61
CA PHE A 482 19.71 10.04 2.56
C PHE A 482 18.81 8.80 2.70
N VAL A 483 19.13 7.72 1.97
CA VAL A 483 18.40 6.45 2.05
C VAL A 483 18.52 5.86 3.46
N ALA A 484 19.71 5.89 4.06
CA ALA A 484 19.91 5.42 5.43
C ALA A 484 19.07 6.19 6.46
N ALA A 485 18.90 7.50 6.28
CA ALA A 485 18.14 8.34 7.20
C ALA A 485 16.62 8.18 7.07
N HIS A 486 16.09 8.01 5.86
CA HIS A 486 14.65 8.13 5.58
C HIS A 486 13.98 6.90 4.98
N TYR A 487 14.79 5.94 4.50
CA TYR A 487 14.36 4.72 3.81
C TYR A 487 15.17 3.51 4.31
N PRO A 488 15.18 3.26 5.64
CA PRO A 488 16.14 2.37 6.28
C PRO A 488 16.05 0.91 5.81
N GLY A 489 14.90 0.44 5.33
CA GLY A 489 14.76 -0.87 4.69
C GLY A 489 15.64 -1.03 3.45
N PHE A 490 15.85 0.04 2.68
CA PHE A 490 16.68 0.04 1.47
C PHE A 490 18.18 0.27 1.76
N ALA A 491 18.51 0.78 2.94
CA ALA A 491 19.89 1.06 3.34
C ALA A 491 20.67 -0.16 3.82
N ARG A 492 19.98 -1.28 4.07
CA ARG A 492 20.63 -2.49 4.58
C ARG A 492 21.55 -3.13 3.54
N GLN A 493 22.47 -3.97 4.03
CA GLN A 493 23.45 -4.63 3.16
C GLN A 493 22.76 -5.59 2.18
N PRO A 494 23.32 -5.79 0.98
CA PRO A 494 22.89 -6.87 0.09
C PRO A 494 22.89 -8.22 0.81
N GLY A 495 21.80 -8.98 0.72
CA GLY A 495 21.62 -10.25 1.43
C GLY A 495 20.87 -10.14 2.77
N ASP A 496 20.64 -8.94 3.30
CA ASP A 496 19.72 -8.73 4.43
C ASP A 496 18.28 -8.96 3.96
N SER A 497 17.55 -9.83 4.68
CA SER A 497 16.15 -10.14 4.39
C SER A 497 15.27 -8.89 4.39
N GLY A 498 15.57 -7.88 5.22
CA GLY A 498 14.83 -6.62 5.26
C GLY A 498 14.98 -5.80 3.99
N ARG A 499 16.17 -5.75 3.38
CA ARG A 499 16.34 -5.08 2.08
C ARG A 499 15.65 -5.83 0.96
N MET A 500 15.79 -7.15 0.93
CA MET A 500 15.06 -7.97 -0.04
C MET A 500 13.55 -7.73 0.06
N LEU A 501 12.98 -7.71 1.27
CA LEU A 501 11.55 -7.44 1.49
C LEU A 501 11.16 -6.02 1.03
N ALA A 502 11.94 -5.00 1.38
CA ALA A 502 11.69 -3.63 0.93
C ALA A 502 11.71 -3.51 -0.61
N GLU A 503 12.67 -4.16 -1.27
CA GLU A 503 12.76 -4.24 -2.74
C GLU A 503 11.55 -4.97 -3.34
N MET A 504 11.10 -6.10 -2.75
CA MET A 504 9.91 -6.83 -3.19
C MET A 504 8.59 -6.09 -2.93
N MET A 505 8.54 -5.18 -1.95
CA MET A 505 7.38 -4.31 -1.77
C MET A 505 7.37 -3.17 -2.78
N PHE A 506 8.54 -2.65 -3.16
CA PHE A 506 8.66 -1.43 -3.94
C PHE A 506 8.80 -1.64 -5.44
N TRP A 507 9.78 -2.42 -5.89
CA TRP A 507 10.07 -2.57 -7.32
C TRP A 507 8.87 -3.04 -8.15
N PRO A 508 7.97 -3.92 -7.66
CA PRO A 508 6.77 -4.30 -8.41
C PRO A 508 5.83 -3.13 -8.72
N THR A 509 5.86 -2.06 -7.92
CA THR A 509 5.01 -0.88 -8.11
C THR A 509 5.43 -0.04 -9.31
N LEU A 510 6.67 -0.21 -9.77
CA LEU A 510 7.25 0.53 -10.89
C LEU A 510 6.96 -0.13 -12.24
N VAL A 511 6.61 -1.42 -12.26
CA VAL A 511 6.43 -2.16 -13.51
C VAL A 511 5.06 -1.83 -14.12
N ARG A 512 4.98 -1.36 -15.37
CA ARG A 512 3.72 -1.06 -16.09
C ARG A 512 3.51 -2.00 -17.28
N ARG A 513 2.26 -2.13 -17.73
CA ARG A 513 1.97 -2.82 -18.99
C ARG A 513 2.42 -1.91 -20.15
N GLY A 514 3.19 -2.45 -21.09
CA GLY A 514 3.67 -1.68 -22.26
C GLY A 514 2.52 -0.97 -22.97
N GLY A 515 2.72 0.29 -23.34
CA GLY A 515 1.72 1.14 -23.99
C GLY A 515 0.70 1.83 -23.07
N ALA A 516 0.73 1.59 -21.75
CA ALA A 516 -0.05 2.38 -20.79
C ALA A 516 0.64 3.75 -20.57
N ARG A 517 0.09 4.82 -21.16
CA ARG A 517 0.52 6.20 -20.85
C ARG A 517 0.12 6.54 -19.42
#